data_AF-A0A966QL36-F1
#
_entry.id   AF-A0A966QL36-F1
#
_cell.length_a   1.000
_cell.length_b   1.000
_cell.length_c   1.000
_cell.angle_alpha   90.00
_cell.angle_beta   90.00
_cell.angle_gamma   90.00
#
_symmetry.space_group_name_H-M   'P 1'
#
loop_
_entity.id
_entity.type
_entity.pdbx_description
1 polymer ?
#
loop_
_entity_poly.entity_id
_entity_poly.type
_entity_poly.pdbx_seq_one_letter_code
_entity_poly.pdbx_strand_id
1 'polypeptide(L)'
;LVTDHPTAGLWFLVDTGLAEHFFPELPAMRLEQDPIHRHKDVLTHTFAVVENVRPDASPDFDFRITRLAALFHDIGKPRTRGYKDGKGVTFHHHEVVGARMTKARLKALKYSSQDVDAITELVALHLRFHTYAMGWTDSAVRRYVRDAGPLLNELNVLTRCDCTTRNEKKALLLARRMDELERRIAEVMAREELAALRPELDGAQVMELLGIPPGRDVGKAMEFLMEIRLEEGAHPELLRAARNFGDETIVKCPICVEDNVVLVTYVFGPRLPSHGRCITKPSELDEFRRIARTSVAGDYTAYVVEACRSCGWHHLLRTLALNPEREQRAPRRRSASR
;
A
#
# COMPACT_ATOMS: atom_id res chain seq x y z
N LEU A 1 27.47 1.64 7.68
CA LEU A 1 26.00 1.72 7.45
C LEU A 1 25.29 0.39 7.65
N VAL A 2 25.88 -0.77 7.31
CA VAL A 2 25.26 -2.09 7.53
C VAL A 2 25.50 -2.70 8.92
N THR A 3 26.36 -2.08 9.74
CA THR A 3 26.63 -2.47 11.12
C THR A 3 25.42 -2.18 12.01
N ASP A 4 25.26 -2.88 13.14
CA ASP A 4 24.12 -2.67 14.04
C ASP A 4 24.03 -1.22 14.54
N HIS A 5 25.18 -0.66 14.94
CA HIS A 5 25.31 0.70 15.49
C HIS A 5 26.29 1.54 14.64
N PRO A 6 25.82 2.22 13.57
CA PRO A 6 26.69 2.97 12.67
C PRO A 6 27.18 4.31 13.25
N THR A 7 26.55 4.83 14.30
CA THR A 7 26.77 6.20 14.81
C THR A 7 28.22 6.51 15.15
N ALA A 8 28.91 5.62 15.87
CA ALA A 8 30.31 5.83 16.26
C ALA A 8 31.24 5.94 15.04
N GLY A 9 31.02 5.10 14.03
CA GLY A 9 31.76 5.16 12.77
C GLY A 9 31.49 6.44 11.98
N LEU A 10 30.24 6.93 11.99
CA LEU A 10 29.89 8.18 11.33
C LEU A 10 30.54 9.40 12.00
N TRP A 11 30.58 9.45 13.34
CA TRP A 11 31.35 10.48 14.06
C TRP A 11 32.84 10.39 13.75
N PHE A 12 33.42 9.18 13.76
CA PHE A 12 34.82 8.99 13.41
C PHE A 12 35.15 9.56 12.03
N LEU A 13 34.31 9.33 11.01
CA LEU A 13 34.50 9.90 9.67
C LEU A 13 34.52 11.43 9.67
N VAL A 14 33.67 12.07 10.48
CA VAL A 14 33.58 13.53 10.54
C VAL A 14 34.72 14.11 11.39
N ASP A 15 34.95 13.57 12.57
CA ASP A 15 35.90 14.14 13.55
C ASP A 15 37.36 13.98 13.12
N THR A 16 37.67 12.99 12.29
CA THR A 16 39.00 12.82 11.69
C THR A 16 39.22 13.63 10.42
N GLY A 17 38.18 14.31 9.89
CA GLY A 17 38.21 14.97 8.59
C GLY A 17 38.14 14.03 7.39
N LEU A 18 38.07 12.70 7.59
CA LEU A 18 38.05 11.73 6.50
C LEU A 18 36.86 11.93 5.55
N ALA A 19 35.70 12.32 6.09
CA ALA A 19 34.51 12.62 5.30
C ALA A 19 34.73 13.73 4.26
N GLU A 20 35.62 14.70 4.50
CA GLU A 20 35.88 15.82 3.58
C GLU A 20 36.43 15.35 2.22
N HIS A 21 37.12 14.21 2.20
CA HIS A 21 37.74 13.68 0.99
C HIS A 21 36.73 13.03 0.01
N PHE A 22 35.62 12.48 0.50
CA PHE A 22 34.70 11.70 -0.35
C PHE A 22 33.22 12.03 -0.16
N PHE A 23 32.84 12.62 0.99
CA PHE A 23 31.49 13.04 1.31
C PHE A 23 31.47 14.38 2.09
N PRO A 24 32.00 15.47 1.49
CA PRO A 24 32.15 16.77 2.14
C PRO A 24 30.83 17.45 2.56
N GLU A 25 29.69 17.05 2.01
CA GLU A 25 28.39 17.57 2.45
C GLU A 25 28.00 17.05 3.84
N LEU A 26 28.52 15.90 4.28
CA LEU A 26 28.23 15.33 5.58
C LEU A 26 28.72 16.24 6.73
N PRO A 27 30.01 16.61 6.83
CA PRO A 27 30.47 17.53 7.87
C PRO A 27 29.81 18.91 7.77
N ALA A 28 29.41 19.35 6.56
CA ALA A 28 28.73 20.63 6.37
C ALA A 28 27.34 20.72 7.03
N MET A 29 26.74 19.58 7.43
CA MET A 29 25.52 19.56 8.24
C MET A 29 25.75 19.90 9.72
N ARG A 30 27.00 20.02 10.17
CA ARG A 30 27.33 20.49 11.52
C ARG A 30 27.10 22.01 11.57
N LEU A 31 25.89 22.41 11.95
CA LEU A 31 25.50 23.82 12.02
C LEU A 31 25.65 24.31 13.47
N GLU A 32 26.22 25.51 13.65
CA GLU A 32 26.27 26.16 14.95
C GLU A 32 24.85 26.32 15.52
N GLN A 33 24.68 25.95 16.79
CA GLN A 33 23.40 26.11 17.49
C GLN A 33 23.07 27.60 17.59
N ASP A 34 21.88 27.97 17.11
CA ASP A 34 21.35 29.32 17.31
C ASP A 34 21.11 29.53 18.83
N PRO A 35 21.72 30.55 19.46
CA PRO A 35 21.57 30.82 20.89
C PRO A 35 20.12 31.11 21.32
N ILE A 36 19.27 31.60 20.41
CA ILE A 36 17.91 32.06 20.67
C ILE A 36 16.90 30.94 20.35
N HIS A 37 17.19 30.13 19.34
CA HIS A 37 16.33 29.02 18.93
C HIS A 37 17.08 27.70 19.04
N ARG A 38 16.68 26.88 20.03
CA ARG A 38 17.21 25.53 20.34
C ARG A 38 16.96 24.52 19.20
N HIS A 39 17.41 24.80 17.99
CA HIS A 39 17.46 23.84 16.92
C HIS A 39 18.53 22.80 17.26
N LYS A 40 18.19 21.52 17.12
CA LYS A 40 19.18 20.45 17.22
C LYS A 40 20.14 20.61 16.05
N ASP A 41 21.43 20.43 16.31
CA ASP A 41 22.45 20.28 15.27
C ASP A 41 21.99 19.24 14.22
N VAL A 42 22.01 19.63 12.94
CA VAL A 42 21.43 18.83 11.84
C VAL A 42 22.21 17.52 11.67
N LEU A 43 23.54 17.55 11.84
CA LEU A 43 24.37 16.35 11.78
C LEU A 43 24.03 15.35 12.90
N THR A 44 23.97 15.83 14.15
CA THR A 44 23.60 15.00 15.30
C THR A 44 22.21 14.40 15.15
N HIS A 45 21.24 15.20 14.66
CA HIS A 45 19.91 14.73 14.33
C HIS A 45 19.95 13.62 13.29
N THR A 46 20.64 13.85 12.18
CA THR A 46 20.80 12.89 11.07
C THR A 46 21.34 11.55 11.57
N PHE A 47 22.38 11.56 12.41
CA PHE A 47 22.94 10.32 12.96
C PHE A 47 21.96 9.58 13.87
N ALA A 48 21.17 10.30 14.67
CA ALA A 48 20.10 9.67 15.45
C ALA A 48 19.04 9.01 14.55
N VAL A 49 18.66 9.63 13.42
CA VAL A 49 17.74 9.01 12.46
C VAL A 49 18.35 7.75 11.85
N VAL A 50 19.61 7.80 11.42
CA VAL A 50 20.33 6.64 10.86
C VAL A 50 20.42 5.48 11.86
N GLU A 51 20.68 5.78 13.14
CA GLU A 51 20.71 4.80 14.23
C GLU A 51 19.34 4.15 14.48
N ASN A 52 18.26 4.94 14.34
CA ASN A 52 16.89 4.48 14.54
C ASN A 52 16.38 3.57 13.43
N VAL A 53 16.96 3.63 12.22
CA VAL A 53 16.61 2.70 11.14
C VAL A 53 17.22 1.34 11.46
N ARG A 54 16.38 0.42 11.94
CA ARG A 54 16.76 -0.96 12.28
C ARG A 54 16.33 -1.93 11.16
N PRO A 55 17.07 -3.02 10.90
CA PRO A 55 16.72 -3.98 9.85
C PRO A 55 15.34 -4.65 10.00
N ASP A 56 14.79 -4.66 11.21
CA ASP A 56 13.50 -5.25 11.58
C ASP A 56 12.38 -4.22 11.72
N ALA A 57 12.58 -2.98 11.26
CA ALA A 57 11.62 -1.88 11.43
C ALA A 57 10.30 -2.07 10.66
N SER A 58 10.30 -2.86 9.58
CA SER A 58 9.12 -3.19 8.77
C SER A 58 9.35 -4.51 8.04
N PRO A 59 8.30 -5.28 7.70
CA PRO A 59 8.42 -6.30 6.65
C PRO A 59 8.73 -5.64 5.30
N ASP A 60 9.43 -6.37 4.42
CA ASP A 60 9.57 -6.08 2.99
C ASP A 60 10.02 -4.63 2.67
N PHE A 61 11.12 -4.20 3.28
CA PHE A 61 11.80 -2.95 2.93
C PHE A 61 13.32 -3.16 2.87
N ASP A 62 14.02 -2.34 2.08
CA ASP A 62 15.49 -2.37 2.08
C ASP A 62 16.05 -1.42 3.14
N PHE A 63 16.48 -1.99 4.28
CA PHE A 63 17.08 -1.23 5.37
C PHE A 63 18.32 -0.43 4.97
N ARG A 64 19.07 -0.88 3.95
CA ARG A 64 20.30 -0.23 3.48
C ARG A 64 19.95 1.04 2.73
N ILE A 65 18.96 0.97 1.85
CA ILE A 65 18.41 2.12 1.12
C ILE A 65 17.82 3.13 2.11
N THR A 66 17.03 2.69 3.09
CA THR A 66 16.44 3.57 4.09
C THR A 66 17.48 4.22 5.01
N ARG A 67 18.54 3.50 5.42
CA ARG A 67 19.65 4.09 6.19
C ARG A 67 20.43 5.13 5.40
N LEU A 68 20.65 4.88 4.11
CA LEU A 68 21.26 5.88 3.23
C LEU A 68 20.32 7.08 3.11
N ALA A 69 19.03 6.90 2.83
CA ALA A 69 18.07 7.99 2.78
C ALA A 69 18.04 8.80 4.09
N ALA A 70 18.08 8.14 5.25
CA ALA A 70 18.20 8.80 6.55
C ALA A 70 19.48 9.64 6.68
N LEU A 71 20.62 9.18 6.16
CA LEU A 71 21.88 9.94 6.18
C LEU A 71 21.80 11.20 5.30
N PHE A 72 20.96 11.17 4.26
CA PHE A 72 20.85 12.23 3.27
C PHE A 72 19.61 13.13 3.43
N HIS A 73 18.60 12.77 4.24
CA HIS A 73 17.28 13.41 4.23
C HIS A 73 17.36 14.94 4.42
N ASP A 74 18.24 15.38 5.31
CA ASP A 74 18.42 16.77 5.69
C ASP A 74 19.64 17.46 5.04
N ILE A 75 20.32 16.80 4.09
CA ILE A 75 21.58 17.28 3.48
C ILE A 75 21.45 18.67 2.81
N GLY A 76 20.24 19.05 2.43
CA GLY A 76 19.94 20.35 1.82
C GLY A 76 19.90 21.51 2.81
N LYS A 77 19.70 21.27 4.11
CA LYS A 77 19.48 22.33 5.12
C LYS A 77 20.61 23.37 5.16
N PRO A 78 21.90 23.03 5.14
CA PRO A 78 22.97 24.02 5.14
C PRO A 78 22.88 25.01 3.97
N ARG A 79 22.47 24.54 2.78
CA ARG A 79 22.38 25.38 1.57
C ARG A 79 21.10 26.20 1.47
N THR A 80 20.07 25.84 2.21
CA THR A 80 18.77 26.54 2.22
C THR A 80 18.52 27.32 3.50
N ARG A 81 19.54 27.44 4.36
CA ARG A 81 19.48 28.22 5.59
C ARG A 81 19.18 29.68 5.26
N GLY A 82 18.03 30.15 5.71
CA GLY A 82 17.59 31.54 5.64
C GLY A 82 17.27 32.10 7.03
N TYR A 83 17.10 33.41 7.11
CA TYR A 83 16.66 34.11 8.31
C TYR A 83 15.34 34.81 8.03
N LYS A 84 14.40 34.74 8.99
CA LYS A 84 13.13 35.45 8.91
C LYS A 84 12.90 36.24 10.19
N ASP A 85 12.66 37.54 10.04
CA ASP A 85 12.44 38.45 11.17
C ASP A 85 11.36 37.92 12.12
N GLY A 86 11.74 37.78 13.40
CA GLY A 86 10.89 37.27 14.48
C GLY A 86 10.56 35.77 14.46
N LYS A 87 11.02 35.00 13.46
CA LYS A 87 10.76 33.54 13.33
C LYS A 87 12.02 32.67 13.38
N GLY A 88 13.21 33.26 13.32
CA GLY A 88 14.47 32.54 13.41
C GLY A 88 14.96 31.97 12.09
N VAL A 89 15.76 30.90 12.19
CA VAL A 89 16.33 30.18 11.05
C VAL A 89 15.27 29.36 10.32
N THR A 90 15.28 29.41 8.98
CA THR A 90 14.38 28.63 8.12
C THR A 90 15.16 27.79 7.11
N PHE A 91 14.55 26.70 6.62
CA PHE A 91 15.13 25.78 5.64
C PHE A 91 14.12 25.46 4.53
N HIS A 92 13.67 26.48 3.82
CA HIS A 92 12.65 26.31 2.78
C HIS A 92 13.18 25.45 1.63
N HIS A 93 12.39 24.46 1.18
CA HIS A 93 12.70 23.60 0.04
C HIS A 93 14.01 22.79 0.17
N HIS A 94 14.44 22.48 1.40
CA HIS A 94 15.64 21.67 1.62
C HIS A 94 15.50 20.24 1.10
N GLU A 95 14.28 19.72 1.00
CA GLU A 95 13.97 18.42 0.39
C GLU A 95 14.33 18.40 -1.10
N VAL A 96 14.06 19.48 -1.83
CA VAL A 96 14.35 19.59 -3.27
C VAL A 96 15.84 19.78 -3.52
N VAL A 97 16.47 20.67 -2.75
CA VAL A 97 17.92 20.90 -2.84
C VAL A 97 18.68 19.66 -2.37
N GLY A 98 18.21 19.04 -1.29
CA GLY A 98 18.76 17.80 -0.73
C GLY A 98 18.73 16.66 -1.73
N ALA A 99 17.59 16.40 -2.38
CA ALA A 99 17.49 15.36 -3.41
C ALA A 99 18.50 15.55 -4.55
N ARG A 100 18.69 16.78 -5.03
CA ARG A 100 19.70 17.08 -6.08
C ARG A 100 21.12 16.81 -5.59
N MET A 101 21.44 17.19 -4.36
CA MET A 101 22.75 16.93 -3.75
C MET A 101 22.99 15.43 -3.55
N THR A 102 22.00 14.71 -3.04
CA THR A 102 22.01 13.24 -2.87
C THR A 102 22.30 12.55 -4.19
N LYS A 103 21.57 12.88 -5.26
CA LYS A 103 21.78 12.29 -6.59
C LYS A 103 23.21 12.52 -7.10
N ALA A 104 23.72 13.73 -6.96
CA ALA A 104 25.08 14.07 -7.37
C ALA A 104 26.13 13.30 -6.56
N ARG A 105 25.97 13.24 -5.23
CA ARG A 105 26.92 12.58 -4.33
C ARG A 105 26.94 11.07 -4.51
N LEU A 106 25.78 10.41 -4.59
CA LEU A 106 25.71 8.96 -4.79
C LEU A 106 26.30 8.54 -6.15
N LYS A 107 26.08 9.34 -7.21
CA LYS A 107 26.75 9.12 -8.51
C LYS A 107 28.27 9.26 -8.43
N ALA A 108 28.77 10.26 -7.71
CA ALA A 108 30.21 10.43 -7.49
C ALA A 108 30.81 9.24 -6.72
N LEU A 109 30.06 8.73 -5.73
CA LEU A 109 30.40 7.53 -4.95
C LEU A 109 30.16 6.20 -5.68
N LYS A 110 29.72 6.23 -6.95
CA LYS A 110 29.53 5.07 -7.82
C LYS A 110 28.49 4.05 -7.33
N TYR A 111 27.44 4.51 -6.65
CA TYR A 111 26.26 3.67 -6.37
C TYR A 111 25.52 3.31 -7.67
N SER A 112 24.74 2.23 -7.63
CA SER A 112 23.94 1.80 -8.77
C SER A 112 22.88 2.84 -9.13
N SER A 113 22.45 2.90 -10.39
CA SER A 113 21.40 3.84 -10.81
C SER A 113 20.10 3.63 -10.03
N GLN A 114 19.76 2.36 -9.71
CA GLN A 114 18.57 2.02 -8.93
C GLN A 114 18.65 2.59 -7.51
N ASP A 115 19.77 2.41 -6.81
CA ASP A 115 19.94 2.94 -5.46
C ASP A 115 19.94 4.48 -5.47
N VAL A 116 20.61 5.08 -6.45
CA VAL A 116 20.65 6.53 -6.62
C VAL A 116 19.24 7.09 -6.74
N ASP A 117 18.41 6.51 -7.61
CA ASP A 117 17.05 6.99 -7.83
C ASP A 117 16.15 6.74 -6.62
N ALA A 118 16.24 5.56 -5.99
CA ALA A 118 15.46 5.24 -4.79
C ALA A 118 15.78 6.15 -3.59
N ILE A 119 17.07 6.33 -3.28
CA ILE A 119 17.51 7.17 -2.16
C ILE A 119 17.20 8.64 -2.44
N THR A 120 17.36 9.09 -3.68
CA THR A 120 17.01 10.46 -4.08
C THR A 120 15.52 10.74 -3.90
N GLU A 121 14.66 9.80 -4.30
CA GLU A 121 13.22 9.95 -4.17
C GLU A 121 12.79 9.97 -2.70
N LEU A 122 13.33 9.09 -1.86
CA LEU A 122 13.07 9.11 -0.41
C LEU A 122 13.47 10.46 0.22
N VAL A 123 14.62 11.01 -0.16
CA VAL A 123 15.05 12.34 0.30
C VAL A 123 14.11 13.44 -0.23
N ALA A 124 13.59 13.34 -1.45
CA ALA A 124 12.63 14.32 -1.96
C ALA A 124 11.28 14.26 -1.22
N LEU A 125 10.88 13.07 -0.76
CA LEU A 125 9.58 12.82 -0.14
C LEU A 125 9.57 12.90 1.39
N HIS A 126 10.72 12.99 2.06
CA HIS A 126 10.79 12.83 3.53
C HIS A 126 9.91 13.81 4.33
N LEU A 127 9.61 15.00 3.82
CA LEU A 127 8.70 15.96 4.48
C LEU A 127 7.22 15.74 4.17
N ARG A 128 6.87 14.84 3.22
CA ARG A 128 5.50 14.67 2.73
C ARG A 128 4.52 14.40 3.85
N PHE A 129 4.88 13.54 4.80
CA PHE A 129 4.05 13.23 5.95
C PHE A 129 3.63 14.49 6.73
N HIS A 130 4.54 15.45 6.91
CA HIS A 130 4.26 16.69 7.64
C HIS A 130 3.30 17.62 6.91
N THR A 131 3.26 17.56 5.57
CA THR A 131 2.36 18.41 4.77
C THR A 131 0.88 18.06 4.92
N TYR A 132 0.57 16.85 5.39
CA TYR A 132 -0.79 16.36 5.60
C TYR A 132 -1.27 16.45 7.05
N ALA A 133 -0.55 17.15 7.92
CA ALA A 133 -0.81 17.23 9.36
C ALA A 133 -2.19 17.78 9.77
N MET A 134 -2.93 18.43 8.85
CA MET A 134 -4.28 18.95 9.09
C MET A 134 -5.41 17.95 8.77
N GLY A 135 -5.09 16.75 8.29
CA GLY A 135 -6.05 15.69 8.07
C GLY A 135 -5.76 14.90 6.80
N TRP A 136 -5.92 13.58 6.92
CA TRP A 136 -5.84 12.69 5.78
C TRP A 136 -7.24 12.63 5.15
N THR A 137 -7.38 13.02 3.90
CA THR A 137 -8.55 12.64 3.08
C THR A 137 -8.16 11.42 2.26
N ASP A 138 -9.12 10.64 1.75
CA ASP A 138 -8.79 9.49 0.89
C ASP A 138 -7.97 9.94 -0.33
N SER A 139 -8.24 11.14 -0.86
CA SER A 139 -7.43 11.75 -1.92
C SER A 139 -6.01 12.14 -1.49
N ALA A 140 -5.80 12.55 -0.24
CA ALA A 140 -4.47 12.82 0.30
C ALA A 140 -3.68 11.51 0.52
N VAL A 141 -4.33 10.47 1.04
CA VAL A 141 -3.74 9.13 1.18
C VAL A 141 -3.30 8.59 -0.17
N ARG A 142 -4.16 8.67 -1.20
CA ARG A 142 -3.81 8.22 -2.56
C ARG A 142 -2.65 8.98 -3.18
N ARG A 143 -2.59 10.30 -2.94
CA ARG A 143 -1.44 11.10 -3.37
C ARG A 143 -0.17 10.64 -2.67
N TYR A 144 -0.21 10.42 -1.36
CA TYR A 144 0.96 9.93 -0.61
C TYR A 144 1.45 8.57 -1.12
N VAL A 145 0.54 7.60 -1.31
CA VAL A 145 0.85 6.27 -1.85
C VAL A 145 1.43 6.36 -3.25
N ARG A 146 0.78 7.12 -4.15
CA ARG A 146 1.24 7.26 -5.53
C ARG A 146 2.59 7.97 -5.64
N ASP A 147 2.79 9.04 -4.87
CA ASP A 147 4.03 9.79 -4.87
C ASP A 147 5.19 8.90 -4.35
N ALA A 148 4.95 8.05 -3.34
CA ALA A 148 5.96 7.10 -2.82
C ALA A 148 6.17 5.87 -3.72
N GLY A 149 5.12 5.41 -4.40
CA GLY A 149 5.15 4.25 -5.28
C GLY A 149 5.73 3.00 -4.59
N PRO A 150 6.76 2.34 -5.17
CA PRO A 150 7.35 1.14 -4.58
C PRO A 150 8.13 1.41 -3.28
N LEU A 151 8.43 2.67 -2.96
CA LEU A 151 9.23 3.06 -1.79
C LEU A 151 8.37 3.41 -0.57
N LEU A 152 7.09 3.04 -0.57
CA LEU A 152 6.13 3.39 0.47
C LEU A 152 6.56 2.88 1.85
N ASN A 153 7.07 1.64 1.92
CA ASN A 153 7.54 1.05 3.17
C ASN A 153 8.77 1.80 3.70
N GLU A 154 9.76 2.04 2.84
CA GLU A 154 10.96 2.81 3.17
C GLU A 154 10.63 4.22 3.64
N LEU A 155 9.68 4.90 2.98
CA LEU A 155 9.25 6.24 3.36
C LEU A 155 8.55 6.27 4.73
N ASN A 156 7.71 5.28 5.02
CA ASN A 156 7.05 5.16 6.32
C ASN A 156 8.06 4.88 7.44
N VAL A 157 9.02 3.98 7.21
CA VAL A 157 10.12 3.72 8.16
C VAL A 157 10.95 4.99 8.38
N LEU A 158 11.38 5.66 7.31
CA LEU A 158 12.16 6.89 7.39
C LEU A 158 11.44 7.96 8.23
N THR A 159 10.15 8.16 7.97
CA THR A 159 9.31 9.12 8.70
C THR A 159 9.20 8.79 10.20
N ARG A 160 9.05 7.50 10.55
CA ARG A 160 9.03 7.06 11.95
C ARG A 160 10.37 7.33 12.63
N CYS A 161 11.48 7.00 11.97
CA CYS A 161 12.83 7.18 12.49
C CYS A 161 13.24 8.65 12.64
N ASP A 162 12.71 9.53 11.79
CA ASP A 162 12.96 10.97 11.80
C ASP A 162 12.39 11.67 13.05
N CYS A 163 11.40 11.06 13.68
CA CYS A 163 10.87 11.49 14.96
C CYS A 163 11.88 11.28 16.12
N THR A 164 12.89 12.14 16.22
CA THR A 164 13.95 12.06 17.24
C THR A 164 13.64 12.86 18.52
N THR A 165 12.40 13.35 18.69
CA THR A 165 12.03 14.19 19.84
C THR A 165 12.19 13.44 21.16
N ARG A 166 12.81 14.09 22.16
CA ARG A 166 12.88 13.57 23.54
C ARG A 166 11.57 13.77 24.32
N ASN A 167 10.60 14.50 23.75
CA ASN A 167 9.30 14.70 24.36
C ASN A 167 8.39 13.51 24.01
N GLU A 168 8.17 12.62 24.98
CA GLU A 168 7.36 11.41 24.85
C GLU A 168 5.94 11.69 24.35
N LYS A 169 5.28 12.76 24.83
CA LYS A 169 3.92 13.11 24.39
C LYS A 169 3.89 13.45 22.90
N LYS A 170 4.90 14.18 22.40
CA LYS A 170 5.02 14.50 20.97
C LYS A 170 5.34 13.27 20.14
N ALA A 171 6.24 12.40 20.61
CA ALA A 171 6.57 11.15 19.95
C ALA A 171 5.33 10.24 19.83
N LEU A 172 4.57 10.07 20.91
CA LEU A 172 3.35 9.27 20.93
C LEU A 172 2.28 9.81 19.98
N LEU A 173 2.11 11.13 19.91
CA LEU A 173 1.17 11.76 18.98
C LEU A 173 1.55 11.50 17.52
N LEU A 174 2.84 11.59 17.19
CA LEU A 174 3.34 11.31 15.83
C LEU A 174 3.20 9.83 15.48
N ALA A 175 3.53 8.93 16.41
CA ALA A 175 3.33 7.49 16.23
C ALA A 175 1.87 7.15 15.92
N ARG A 176 0.92 7.67 16.71
CA ARG A 176 -0.52 7.47 16.46
C ARG A 176 -0.96 7.97 15.08
N ARG A 177 -0.41 9.09 14.61
CA ARG A 177 -0.71 9.62 13.27
C ARG A 177 -0.13 8.75 12.16
N MET A 178 1.06 8.17 12.35
CA MET A 178 1.64 7.20 11.42
C MET A 178 0.80 5.93 11.37
N ASP A 179 0.42 5.38 12.53
CA ASP A 179 -0.42 4.18 12.61
C ASP A 179 -1.80 4.40 11.95
N GLU A 180 -2.38 5.59 12.13
CA GLU A 180 -3.62 5.97 11.45
C GLU A 180 -3.44 6.04 9.93
N LEU A 181 -2.34 6.64 9.45
CA LEU A 181 -2.04 6.71 8.01
C LEU A 181 -1.90 5.31 7.41
N GLU A 182 -1.10 4.44 8.02
CA GLU A 182 -0.88 3.07 7.53
C GLU A 182 -2.20 2.27 7.49
N ARG A 183 -3.03 2.38 8.54
CA ARG A 183 -4.36 1.76 8.53
C ARG A 183 -5.21 2.28 7.38
N ARG A 184 -5.19 3.59 7.13
CA ARG A 184 -5.96 4.20 6.04
C ARG A 184 -5.45 3.85 4.66
N ILE A 185 -4.13 3.72 4.49
CA ILE A 185 -3.54 3.20 3.26
C ILE A 185 -4.10 1.81 3.01
N ALA A 186 -4.07 0.92 4.01
CA ALA A 186 -4.61 -0.43 3.86
C ALA A 186 -6.12 -0.42 3.53
N GLU A 187 -6.92 0.43 4.17
CA GLU A 187 -8.35 0.57 3.87
C GLU A 187 -8.61 1.10 2.45
N VAL A 188 -7.88 2.12 2.01
CA VAL A 188 -8.05 2.73 0.67
C VAL A 188 -7.57 1.76 -0.41
N MET A 189 -6.40 1.15 -0.22
CA MET A 189 -5.89 0.15 -1.16
C MET A 189 -6.85 -1.02 -1.28
N ALA A 190 -7.32 -1.60 -0.17
CA ALA A 190 -8.30 -2.68 -0.19
C ALA A 190 -9.59 -2.31 -0.95
N ARG A 191 -10.10 -1.07 -0.78
CA ARG A 191 -11.27 -0.59 -1.52
C ARG A 191 -10.99 -0.45 -3.02
N GLU A 192 -9.82 0.05 -3.41
CA GLU A 192 -9.46 0.30 -4.80
C GLU A 192 -9.16 -0.99 -5.55
N GLU A 193 -8.44 -1.89 -4.89
CA GLU A 193 -8.31 -3.27 -5.29
C GLU A 193 -9.73 -3.82 -5.50
N LEU A 194 -10.57 -3.89 -4.48
CA LEU A 194 -11.84 -4.58 -4.64
C LEU A 194 -12.81 -3.87 -5.63
N ALA A 195 -12.61 -2.58 -5.92
CA ALA A 195 -13.25 -1.89 -7.05
C ALA A 195 -12.69 -2.36 -8.41
N ALA A 196 -11.37 -2.58 -8.49
CA ALA A 196 -10.70 -3.24 -9.59
C ALA A 196 -11.14 -4.71 -9.77
N LEU A 197 -11.84 -5.37 -8.85
CA LEU A 197 -12.43 -6.69 -9.12
C LEU A 197 -13.76 -6.64 -9.90
N ARG A 198 -14.36 -5.46 -10.09
CA ARG A 198 -15.62 -5.37 -10.84
C ARG A 198 -15.38 -5.39 -12.35
N PRO A 199 -16.26 -6.06 -13.11
CA PRO A 199 -16.53 -5.70 -14.50
C PRO A 199 -16.75 -4.20 -14.64
N GLU A 200 -16.20 -3.59 -15.69
CA GLU A 200 -16.39 -2.16 -15.98
C GLU A 200 -17.85 -1.78 -16.24
N LEU A 201 -18.66 -2.77 -16.64
CA LEU A 201 -20.09 -2.64 -16.88
C LEU A 201 -20.88 -3.42 -15.82
N ASP A 202 -21.89 -2.77 -15.25
CA ASP A 202 -22.89 -3.44 -14.43
C ASP A 202 -24.05 -4.00 -15.27
N GLY A 203 -24.92 -4.79 -14.63
CA GLY A 203 -26.04 -5.44 -15.32
C GLY A 203 -27.02 -4.46 -15.97
N ALA A 204 -27.16 -3.24 -15.42
CA ALA A 204 -28.02 -2.22 -16.00
C ALA A 204 -27.41 -1.64 -17.28
N GLN A 205 -26.11 -1.36 -17.25
CA GLN A 205 -25.35 -0.91 -18.41
C GLN A 205 -25.31 -1.98 -19.51
N VAL A 206 -25.20 -3.27 -19.15
CA VAL A 206 -25.29 -4.39 -20.10
C VAL A 206 -26.68 -4.45 -20.76
N MET A 207 -27.76 -4.28 -19.98
CA MET A 207 -29.12 -4.24 -20.52
C MET A 207 -29.31 -3.06 -21.48
N GLU A 208 -28.81 -1.89 -21.13
CA GLU A 208 -28.88 -0.69 -21.96
C GLU A 208 -28.08 -0.84 -23.26
N LEU A 209 -26.83 -1.28 -23.18
CA LEU A 209 -25.93 -1.45 -24.33
C LEU A 209 -26.40 -2.52 -25.32
N LEU A 210 -26.87 -3.65 -24.80
CA LEU A 210 -27.27 -4.79 -25.64
C LEU A 210 -28.76 -4.80 -25.98
N GLY A 211 -29.56 -3.89 -25.41
CA GLY A 211 -31.01 -3.84 -25.59
C GLY A 211 -31.74 -5.10 -25.10
N ILE A 212 -31.16 -5.82 -24.13
CA ILE A 212 -31.70 -7.08 -23.62
C ILE A 212 -32.44 -6.87 -22.29
N PRO A 213 -33.58 -7.57 -22.07
CA PRO A 213 -34.30 -7.51 -20.80
C PRO A 213 -33.54 -8.28 -19.70
N PRO A 214 -33.85 -8.03 -18.41
CA PRO A 214 -33.23 -8.75 -17.29
C PRO A 214 -33.44 -10.27 -17.46
N GLY A 215 -32.35 -11.01 -17.63
CA GLY A 215 -32.41 -12.29 -18.32
C GLY A 215 -31.20 -13.19 -18.09
N ARG A 216 -31.28 -14.44 -18.55
CA ARG A 216 -30.14 -15.37 -18.54
C ARG A 216 -28.96 -14.77 -19.31
N ASP A 217 -29.25 -14.06 -20.39
CA ASP A 217 -28.22 -13.53 -21.29
C ASP A 217 -27.49 -12.33 -20.68
N VAL A 218 -28.15 -11.53 -19.81
CA VAL A 218 -27.47 -10.54 -18.95
C VAL A 218 -26.49 -11.24 -18.00
N GLY A 219 -26.92 -12.34 -17.37
CA GLY A 219 -26.06 -13.13 -16.50
C GLY A 219 -24.81 -13.69 -17.21
N LYS A 220 -24.97 -14.21 -18.43
CA LYS A 220 -23.84 -14.67 -19.27
C LYS A 220 -22.89 -13.54 -19.64
N ALA A 221 -23.41 -12.36 -19.96
CA ALA A 221 -22.60 -11.20 -20.28
C ALA A 221 -21.79 -10.73 -19.05
N MET A 222 -22.42 -10.69 -17.87
CA MET A 222 -21.73 -10.38 -16.62
C MET A 222 -20.68 -11.42 -16.24
N GLU A 223 -20.97 -12.71 -16.45
CA GLU A 223 -20.02 -13.82 -16.26
C GLU A 223 -18.81 -13.68 -17.19
N PHE A 224 -19.03 -13.41 -18.47
CA PHE A 224 -17.97 -13.16 -19.44
C PHE A 224 -17.10 -11.95 -19.09
N LEU A 225 -17.70 -10.84 -18.66
CA LEU A 225 -16.94 -9.65 -18.24
C LEU A 225 -16.13 -9.91 -16.96
N MET A 226 -16.64 -10.75 -16.05
CA MET A 226 -15.93 -11.16 -14.84
C MET A 226 -14.79 -12.12 -15.17
N GLU A 227 -14.98 -13.06 -16.10
CA GLU A 227 -13.92 -13.95 -16.59
C GLU A 227 -12.75 -13.15 -17.17
N ILE A 228 -13.02 -12.20 -18.08
CA ILE A 228 -12.00 -11.28 -18.61
C ILE A 228 -11.27 -10.59 -17.45
N ARG A 229 -12.02 -10.14 -16.44
CA ARG A 229 -11.43 -9.38 -15.34
C ARG A 229 -10.52 -10.22 -14.44
N LEU A 230 -10.85 -11.49 -14.25
CA LEU A 230 -10.04 -12.44 -13.49
C LEU A 230 -8.82 -12.91 -14.30
N GLU A 231 -8.94 -13.02 -15.62
CA GLU A 231 -7.82 -13.34 -16.52
C GLU A 231 -6.73 -12.24 -16.53
N GLU A 232 -7.08 -10.98 -16.27
CA GLU A 232 -6.13 -9.86 -16.18
C GLU A 232 -5.24 -9.87 -14.92
N GLY A 233 -5.48 -10.78 -13.96
CA GLY A 233 -4.51 -11.08 -12.89
C GLY A 233 -5.11 -11.30 -11.49
N ALA A 234 -4.39 -12.08 -10.68
CA ALA A 234 -4.79 -12.45 -9.33
C ALA A 234 -4.81 -11.27 -8.38
N HIS A 235 -5.99 -11.02 -7.85
CA HIS A 235 -6.26 -9.86 -7.05
C HIS A 235 -5.88 -10.10 -5.57
N PRO A 236 -5.01 -9.29 -4.93
CA PRO A 236 -4.53 -9.54 -3.56
C PRO A 236 -5.62 -9.77 -2.48
N GLU A 237 -6.78 -9.15 -2.57
CA GLU A 237 -7.97 -9.38 -1.73
C GLU A 237 -8.55 -10.79 -1.91
N LEU A 238 -8.55 -11.32 -3.15
CA LEU A 238 -8.95 -12.71 -3.40
C LEU A 238 -7.97 -13.68 -2.74
N LEU A 239 -6.67 -13.38 -2.79
CA LEU A 239 -5.65 -14.18 -2.10
C LEU A 239 -5.76 -14.06 -0.58
N ARG A 240 -6.06 -12.87 -0.07
CA ARG A 240 -6.32 -12.65 1.35
C ARG A 240 -7.56 -13.39 1.80
N ALA A 241 -8.64 -13.32 1.05
CA ALA A 241 -9.88 -14.04 1.33
C ALA A 241 -9.65 -15.56 1.26
N ALA A 242 -8.92 -16.04 0.26
CA ALA A 242 -8.52 -17.44 0.15
C ALA A 242 -7.71 -17.91 1.37
N ARG A 243 -6.76 -17.10 1.85
CA ARG A 243 -5.93 -17.45 3.01
C ARG A 243 -6.68 -17.47 4.34
N ASN A 244 -7.70 -16.61 4.50
CA ASN A 244 -8.33 -16.39 5.81
C ASN A 244 -9.76 -16.94 5.93
N PHE A 245 -10.48 -17.06 4.81
CA PHE A 245 -11.92 -17.30 4.79
C PHE A 245 -12.38 -18.31 3.73
N GLY A 246 -11.48 -18.77 2.85
CA GLY A 246 -11.84 -19.69 1.78
C GLY A 246 -12.27 -21.05 2.32
N ASP A 247 -13.34 -21.61 1.74
CA ASP A 247 -13.78 -22.97 2.05
C ASP A 247 -12.79 -23.98 1.46
N GLU A 248 -12.24 -24.86 2.30
CA GLU A 248 -11.26 -25.88 1.90
C GLU A 248 -11.85 -26.85 0.87
N THR A 249 -11.04 -27.21 -0.13
CA THR A 249 -11.37 -28.27 -1.10
C THR A 249 -10.33 -29.38 -1.09
N ILE A 250 -10.68 -30.51 -1.71
CA ILE A 250 -9.74 -31.62 -1.98
C ILE A 250 -9.06 -31.50 -3.34
N VAL A 251 -9.40 -30.48 -4.13
CA VAL A 251 -8.91 -30.31 -5.49
C VAL A 251 -7.53 -29.66 -5.45
N LYS A 252 -6.54 -30.33 -6.02
CA LYS A 252 -5.17 -29.80 -6.11
C LYS A 252 -5.11 -28.64 -7.10
N CYS A 253 -4.33 -27.61 -6.76
CA CYS A 253 -4.06 -26.50 -7.65
C CYS A 253 -3.48 -27.01 -8.98
N PRO A 254 -4.07 -26.66 -10.14
CA PRO A 254 -3.60 -27.15 -11.44
C PRO A 254 -2.27 -26.53 -11.88
N ILE A 255 -1.83 -25.44 -11.23
CA ILE A 255 -0.58 -24.75 -11.56
C ILE A 255 0.59 -25.22 -10.70
N CYS A 256 0.53 -25.06 -9.38
CA CYS A 256 1.65 -25.43 -8.53
C CYS A 256 1.57 -26.86 -7.99
N VAL A 257 0.38 -27.46 -7.90
CA VAL A 257 0.15 -28.80 -7.31
C VAL A 257 0.55 -28.92 -5.82
N GLU A 258 1.12 -27.87 -5.23
CA GLU A 258 1.57 -27.84 -3.84
C GLU A 258 0.39 -27.76 -2.86
N ASP A 259 -0.59 -26.91 -3.15
CA ASP A 259 -1.74 -26.64 -2.28
C ASP A 259 -3.06 -27.06 -2.93
N ASN A 260 -4.07 -27.29 -2.10
CA ASN A 260 -5.44 -27.41 -2.59
C ASN A 260 -5.99 -26.02 -2.90
N VAL A 261 -6.89 -25.93 -3.89
CA VAL A 261 -7.63 -24.69 -4.11
C VAL A 261 -8.67 -24.51 -3.01
N VAL A 262 -8.97 -23.28 -2.65
CA VAL A 262 -10.07 -22.94 -1.74
C VAL A 262 -11.15 -22.20 -2.50
N LEU A 263 -12.39 -22.25 -2.01
CA LEU A 263 -13.50 -21.50 -2.60
C LEU A 263 -13.71 -20.20 -1.85
N VAL A 264 -13.64 -19.08 -2.56
CA VAL A 264 -13.97 -17.76 -2.05
C VAL A 264 -15.27 -17.31 -2.70
N THR A 265 -16.25 -16.89 -1.88
CA THR A 265 -17.55 -16.43 -2.39
C THR A 265 -17.70 -14.94 -2.18
N TYR A 266 -17.96 -14.19 -3.26
CA TYR A 266 -18.28 -12.76 -3.21
C TYR A 266 -19.73 -12.52 -3.62
N VAL A 267 -20.47 -11.75 -2.81
CA VAL A 267 -21.84 -11.33 -3.11
C VAL A 267 -21.86 -9.88 -3.54
N PHE A 268 -22.54 -9.59 -4.64
CA PHE A 268 -22.80 -8.24 -5.14
C PHE A 268 -24.30 -7.98 -5.14
N GLY A 269 -24.71 -6.75 -4.90
CA GLY A 269 -26.10 -6.31 -5.02
C GLY A 269 -26.36 -4.91 -4.47
N PRO A 270 -27.61 -4.43 -4.48
CA PRO A 270 -27.99 -3.12 -3.98
C PRO A 270 -27.67 -2.98 -2.50
N ARG A 271 -27.29 -1.77 -2.08
CA ARG A 271 -26.92 -1.46 -0.68
C ARG A 271 -25.71 -2.25 -0.15
N LEU A 272 -25.08 -3.10 -0.97
CA LEU A 272 -23.73 -3.56 -0.73
C LEU A 272 -22.73 -2.52 -1.25
N PRO A 273 -21.52 -2.51 -0.69
CA PRO A 273 -20.46 -1.73 -1.27
C PRO A 273 -20.28 -2.10 -2.75
N SER A 274 -19.84 -1.13 -3.57
CA SER A 274 -19.54 -1.37 -4.97
C SER A 274 -18.63 -2.59 -5.16
N HIS A 275 -17.69 -2.75 -4.24
CA HIS A 275 -16.69 -3.79 -4.18
C HIS A 275 -17.24 -5.18 -3.76
N GLY A 276 -18.56 -5.31 -3.57
CA GLY A 276 -19.18 -6.56 -3.13
C GLY A 276 -18.84 -6.91 -1.69
N ARG A 277 -19.28 -8.09 -1.24
CA ARG A 277 -19.06 -8.59 0.10
C ARG A 277 -18.51 -10.01 0.02
N CYS A 278 -17.27 -10.21 0.47
CA CYS A 278 -16.74 -11.54 0.70
C CYS A 278 -17.58 -12.21 1.80
N ILE A 279 -18.01 -13.43 1.54
CA ILE A 279 -18.63 -14.30 2.52
C ILE A 279 -17.53 -14.93 3.35
N THR A 280 -17.57 -14.68 4.65
CA THR A 280 -16.61 -15.18 5.63
C THR A 280 -17.18 -16.32 6.47
N LYS A 281 -18.51 -16.46 6.47
CA LYS A 281 -19.23 -17.53 7.17
C LYS A 281 -20.37 -18.04 6.29
N PRO A 282 -20.62 -19.36 6.25
CA PRO A 282 -21.74 -19.92 5.50
C PRO A 282 -23.10 -19.25 5.81
N SER A 283 -23.31 -18.83 7.06
CA SER A 283 -24.52 -18.13 7.51
C SER A 283 -24.77 -16.78 6.84
N GLU A 284 -23.71 -16.07 6.42
CA GLU A 284 -23.84 -14.77 5.72
C GLU A 284 -24.45 -14.98 4.32
N LEU A 285 -24.09 -16.06 3.63
CA LEU A 285 -24.67 -16.36 2.32
C LEU A 285 -26.18 -16.64 2.41
N ASP A 286 -26.62 -17.32 3.46
CA ASP A 286 -28.03 -17.58 3.72
C ASP A 286 -28.82 -16.33 4.13
N GLU A 287 -28.16 -15.35 4.76
CA GLU A 287 -28.73 -14.03 4.99
C GLU A 287 -28.95 -13.29 3.67
N PHE A 288 -27.95 -13.26 2.78
CA PHE A 288 -28.13 -12.64 1.47
C PHE A 288 -29.17 -13.35 0.61
N ARG A 289 -29.28 -14.67 0.68
CA ARG A 289 -30.39 -15.41 0.05
C ARG A 289 -31.75 -15.00 0.60
N ARG A 290 -31.88 -14.73 1.91
CA ARG A 290 -33.12 -14.23 2.51
C ARG A 290 -33.45 -12.81 2.05
N ILE A 291 -32.46 -11.92 2.00
CA ILE A 291 -32.61 -10.55 1.50
C ILE A 291 -33.00 -10.55 0.02
N ALA A 292 -32.36 -11.39 -0.79
CA ALA A 292 -32.61 -11.50 -2.22
C ALA A 292 -34.03 -12.00 -2.55
N ARG A 293 -34.69 -12.71 -1.63
CA ARG A 293 -36.09 -13.17 -1.77
C ARG A 293 -37.11 -12.05 -1.55
N THR A 294 -36.75 -11.01 -0.80
CA THR A 294 -37.64 -9.88 -0.50
C THR A 294 -37.34 -8.64 -1.33
N SER A 295 -36.23 -8.62 -2.08
CA SER A 295 -35.89 -7.58 -3.04
C SER A 295 -36.62 -7.78 -4.37
N VAL A 296 -36.86 -6.67 -5.09
CA VAL A 296 -37.30 -6.71 -6.49
C VAL A 296 -36.25 -7.47 -7.32
N ALA A 297 -36.72 -8.19 -8.34
CA ALA A 297 -36.03 -9.30 -9.00
C ALA A 297 -34.55 -9.05 -9.41
N GLY A 298 -33.66 -9.98 -9.08
CA GLY A 298 -32.35 -10.16 -9.74
C GLY A 298 -31.15 -9.41 -9.14
N ASP A 299 -31.37 -8.73 -8.02
CA ASP A 299 -30.42 -7.75 -7.49
C ASP A 299 -29.14 -8.33 -6.88
N TYR A 300 -29.15 -9.57 -6.37
CA TYR A 300 -27.99 -10.16 -5.70
C TYR A 300 -27.40 -11.34 -6.46
N THR A 301 -26.10 -11.25 -6.76
CA THR A 301 -25.33 -12.28 -7.46
C THR A 301 -24.12 -12.67 -6.61
N ALA A 302 -23.90 -13.97 -6.43
CA ALA A 302 -22.71 -14.48 -5.78
C ALA A 302 -21.77 -15.14 -6.80
N TYR A 303 -20.49 -14.84 -6.72
CA TYR A 303 -19.44 -15.46 -7.54
C TYR A 303 -18.61 -16.35 -6.63
N VAL A 304 -18.46 -17.61 -7.02
CA VAL A 304 -17.63 -18.59 -6.32
C VAL A 304 -16.36 -18.76 -7.11
N VAL A 305 -15.23 -18.39 -6.53
CA VAL A 305 -13.91 -18.36 -7.16
C VAL A 305 -13.03 -19.41 -6.48
N GLU A 306 -12.46 -20.31 -7.26
CA GLU A 306 -11.35 -21.16 -6.82
C GLU A 306 -10.08 -20.30 -6.74
N ALA A 307 -9.33 -20.41 -5.65
CA ALA A 307 -8.06 -19.70 -5.50
C ALA A 307 -7.01 -20.59 -4.82
N CYS A 308 -5.77 -20.52 -5.30
CA CYS A 308 -4.61 -21.17 -4.69
C CYS A 308 -3.88 -20.19 -3.78
N ARG A 309 -3.69 -20.56 -2.50
CA ARG A 309 -3.05 -19.70 -1.50
C ARG A 309 -1.55 -19.52 -1.73
N SER A 310 -0.91 -20.49 -2.39
CA SER A 310 0.52 -20.52 -2.66
C SER A 310 0.92 -19.72 -3.91
N CYS A 311 0.43 -20.10 -5.08
CA CYS A 311 0.86 -19.49 -6.35
C CYS A 311 -0.09 -18.39 -6.85
N GLY A 312 -1.23 -18.19 -6.19
CA GLY A 312 -2.20 -17.17 -6.55
C GLY A 312 -3.04 -17.46 -7.80
N TRP A 313 -2.91 -18.67 -8.38
CA TRP A 313 -3.82 -19.12 -9.42
C TRP A 313 -5.27 -19.05 -8.94
N HIS A 314 -6.18 -18.63 -9.79
CA HIS A 314 -7.60 -18.59 -9.46
C HIS A 314 -8.47 -18.78 -10.71
N HIS A 315 -9.71 -19.20 -10.51
CA HIS A 315 -10.68 -19.47 -11.56
C HIS A 315 -12.11 -19.25 -11.06
N LEU A 316 -12.95 -18.59 -11.86
CA LEU A 316 -14.37 -18.47 -11.54
C LEU A 316 -15.05 -19.82 -11.69
N LEU A 317 -15.38 -20.47 -10.57
CA LEU A 317 -16.01 -21.79 -10.59
C LEU A 317 -17.47 -21.72 -11.01
N ARG A 318 -18.23 -20.76 -10.47
CA ARG A 318 -19.65 -20.57 -10.80
C ARG A 318 -20.21 -19.24 -10.33
N THR A 319 -21.23 -18.80 -11.04
CA THR A 319 -22.11 -17.67 -10.66
C THR A 319 -23.44 -18.20 -10.11
N LEU A 320 -23.86 -17.68 -8.95
CA LEU A 320 -25.10 -18.04 -8.26
C LEU A 320 -26.03 -16.82 -8.18
N ALA A 321 -27.21 -16.91 -8.77
CA ALA A 321 -28.29 -15.97 -8.48
C ALA A 321 -28.84 -16.29 -7.08
N LEU A 322 -28.88 -15.31 -6.18
CA LEU A 322 -29.33 -15.55 -4.80
C LEU A 322 -30.86 -15.51 -4.62
N ASN A 323 -31.61 -15.19 -5.69
CA ASN A 323 -33.07 -15.30 -5.71
C ASN A 323 -33.52 -16.58 -6.47
N PRO A 324 -34.23 -17.51 -5.79
CA PRO A 324 -34.53 -18.85 -6.32
C PRO A 324 -35.67 -18.95 -7.34
N GLU A 325 -36.43 -17.88 -7.66
CA GLU A 325 -37.50 -17.96 -8.68
C GLU A 325 -37.00 -18.28 -10.11
N ARG A 326 -35.67 -18.34 -10.33
CA ARG A 326 -35.05 -18.85 -11.57
C ARG A 326 -34.41 -20.23 -11.46
N GLU A 327 -34.32 -20.83 -10.28
CA GLU A 327 -33.71 -22.16 -10.10
C GLU A 327 -34.64 -23.29 -10.60
N GLN A 328 -35.96 -23.06 -10.59
CA GLN A 328 -36.98 -24.07 -10.99
C GLN A 328 -37.20 -24.23 -12.51
N ARG A 329 -36.51 -23.47 -13.37
CA ARG A 329 -36.60 -23.61 -14.85
C ARG A 329 -35.45 -24.42 -15.48
N ALA A 330 -34.59 -25.07 -14.69
CA ALA A 330 -33.65 -26.06 -15.21
C ALA A 330 -34.38 -27.40 -15.46
N PRO A 331 -34.39 -27.97 -16.68
CA PRO A 331 -35.01 -29.26 -16.90
C PRO A 331 -34.21 -30.35 -16.17
N ARG A 332 -34.91 -31.17 -15.37
CA ARG A 332 -34.35 -32.39 -14.77
C ARG A 332 -33.70 -33.22 -15.87
N ARG A 333 -32.40 -33.54 -15.73
CA ARG A 333 -31.72 -34.53 -16.59
C ARG A 333 -32.56 -35.80 -16.60
N ARG A 334 -33.04 -36.20 -17.78
CA ARG A 334 -33.59 -37.54 -17.99
C ARG A 334 -32.46 -38.53 -17.71
N SER A 335 -32.69 -39.44 -16.77
CA SER A 335 -31.88 -40.64 -16.63
C SER A 335 -31.95 -41.43 -17.94
N ALA A 336 -30.84 -41.51 -18.66
CA ALA A 336 -30.70 -42.51 -19.71
C ALA A 336 -30.59 -43.86 -19.02
N SER A 337 -31.61 -44.69 -19.25
CA SER A 337 -31.59 -46.12 -18.96
C SER A 337 -31.19 -46.85 -20.24
N ARG A 338 -30.39 -47.91 -20.04
CA ARG A 338 -29.79 -48.87 -20.99
C ARG A 338 -28.47 -48.48 -21.60
#